data_AF-A0A7V9ZNK1-F1
#
_entry.id   AF-A0A7V9ZNK1-F1
#
_cell.length_a   1.000
_cell.length_b   1.000
_cell.length_c   1.000
_cell.angle_alpha   90.00
_cell.angle_beta   90.00
_cell.angle_gamma   90.00
#
_symmetry.space_group_name_H-M   'P 1'
#
loop_
_entity.id
_entity.type
_entity.pdbx_description
1 polymer ?
#
loop_
_entity_poly.entity_id
_entity_poly.type
_entity_poly.pdbx_seq_one_letter_code
_entity_poly.pdbx_strand_id
1 'polypeptide(L)'
;MRRKSYCRVWLFILAFIAGTGGAMAQQPQDDSEFGPVVRAYLGYLRNEQEVVDDRNSRHEIKRAYYIRNSNRIRALRQMAIRIARESQNDYLPELEAAALDELGNLFEHPPKPDSLVVGEVYNNTFRFLGAVRSGNIFYVFTRLDPYEQSELMEKERTKPAMENAPDHEPASDEVTSRPRRVGTP
;
A
#
# COMPACT_ATOMS: atom_id res chain seq x y z
N MET A 1 29.20 -84.15 -13.25
CA MET A 1 28.86 -84.14 -11.80
C MET A 1 28.45 -82.71 -11.43
N ARG A 2 27.17 -82.46 -11.12
CA ARG A 2 26.61 -82.25 -9.74
C ARG A 2 27.20 -80.98 -9.09
N ARG A 3 26.49 -79.90 -8.71
CA ARG A 3 25.07 -79.64 -8.39
C ARG A 3 24.72 -78.15 -8.57
N LYS A 4 23.43 -77.90 -8.86
CA LYS A 4 22.68 -76.64 -8.72
C LYS A 4 22.54 -76.25 -7.24
N SER A 5 22.36 -74.95 -6.93
CA SER A 5 21.31 -74.47 -6.00
C SER A 5 21.13 -72.95 -6.06
N TYR A 6 19.87 -72.55 -6.19
CA TYR A 6 19.28 -71.22 -6.21
C TYR A 6 18.93 -70.74 -4.78
N CYS A 7 18.65 -69.44 -4.61
CA CYS A 7 17.65 -68.79 -3.71
C CYS A 7 18.22 -67.49 -3.15
N ARG A 8 17.79 -66.30 -3.63
CA ARG A 8 16.61 -65.57 -3.15
C ARG A 8 16.55 -65.46 -1.62
N VAL A 9 17.02 -64.33 -1.08
CA VAL A 9 16.36 -63.67 0.06
C VAL A 9 16.29 -62.17 -0.21
N TRP A 10 15.09 -61.77 -0.58
CA TRP A 10 14.53 -60.43 -0.50
C TRP A 10 14.27 -60.17 1.00
N LEU A 11 14.79 -59.11 1.63
CA LEU A 11 14.18 -58.62 2.88
C LEU A 11 14.59 -57.18 3.25
N PHE A 12 13.65 -56.28 2.92
CA PHE A 12 13.16 -55.09 3.61
C PHE A 12 14.08 -53.91 3.98
N ILE A 13 13.92 -52.89 3.14
CA ILE A 13 13.91 -51.46 3.44
C ILE A 13 13.00 -51.16 4.64
N LEU A 14 13.51 -50.47 5.66
CA LEU A 14 12.75 -49.58 6.54
C LEU A 14 13.71 -48.57 7.18
N ALA A 15 14.06 -47.54 6.41
CA ALA A 15 14.69 -46.35 6.94
C ALA A 15 13.62 -45.56 7.71
N PHE A 16 13.77 -45.51 9.04
CA PHE A 16 13.01 -44.64 9.92
C PHE A 16 13.34 -43.17 9.58
N ILE A 17 12.60 -42.58 8.65
CA ILE A 17 12.54 -41.11 8.51
C ILE A 17 11.58 -40.63 9.59
N ALA A 18 12.10 -40.43 10.80
CA ALA A 18 11.43 -39.64 11.82
C ALA A 18 11.48 -38.18 11.38
N GLY A 19 10.58 -37.82 10.45
CA GLY A 19 10.33 -36.43 10.08
C GLY A 19 9.70 -35.72 11.26
N THR A 20 10.51 -34.95 11.98
CA THR A 20 10.08 -33.94 12.94
C THR A 20 9.16 -32.94 12.24
N GLY A 21 7.85 -33.17 12.31
CA GLY A 21 6.83 -32.20 11.96
C GLY A 21 6.79 -31.10 13.02
N GLY A 22 7.79 -30.22 13.02
CA GLY A 22 7.72 -28.98 13.76
C GLY A 22 6.67 -28.10 13.12
N ALA A 23 5.46 -28.06 13.69
CA ALA A 23 4.55 -26.95 13.47
C ALA A 23 5.30 -25.69 13.92
N MET A 24 5.75 -24.88 12.97
CA MET A 24 6.27 -23.55 13.26
C MET A 24 5.08 -22.72 13.73
N ALA A 25 4.78 -22.81 15.04
CA ALA A 25 3.95 -21.83 15.70
C ALA A 25 4.63 -20.47 15.49
N GLN A 26 4.01 -19.60 14.69
CA GLN A 26 4.42 -18.21 14.60
C GLN A 26 4.49 -17.66 16.02
N GLN A 27 5.69 -17.29 16.47
CA GLN A 27 5.86 -16.63 17.77
C GLN A 27 4.89 -15.45 17.83
N PRO A 28 4.12 -15.30 18.92
CA PRO A 28 3.33 -14.11 19.12
C PRO A 28 4.29 -12.92 19.09
N GLN A 29 4.19 -12.09 18.05
CA GLN A 29 4.94 -10.85 17.98
C GLN A 29 4.40 -9.93 19.09
N ASP A 30 5.31 -9.47 19.93
CA ASP A 30 4.99 -8.62 21.06
C ASP A 30 4.66 -7.20 20.55
N ASP A 31 3.38 -6.97 20.32
CA ASP A 31 2.85 -5.66 19.88
C ASP A 31 2.64 -4.71 21.08
N SER A 32 3.13 -5.04 22.28
CA SER A 32 2.91 -4.23 23.50
C SER A 32 3.61 -2.87 23.48
N GLU A 33 4.64 -2.71 22.64
CA GLU A 33 5.39 -1.45 22.47
C GLU A 33 4.56 -0.32 21.83
N PHE A 34 3.51 -0.67 21.08
CA PHE A 34 2.74 0.30 20.32
C PHE A 34 1.58 0.90 21.14
N GLY A 35 1.02 2.03 20.72
CA GLY A 35 -0.19 2.57 21.35
C GLY A 35 -1.46 1.76 21.00
N PRO A 36 -2.62 2.11 21.58
CA PRO A 36 -3.87 1.39 21.38
C PRO A 36 -4.34 1.31 19.92
N VAL A 37 -4.18 2.37 19.13
CA VAL A 37 -4.64 2.42 17.73
C VAL A 37 -3.79 1.49 16.86
N VAL A 38 -2.47 1.61 16.94
CA VAL A 38 -1.57 0.73 16.18
C VAL A 38 -1.75 -0.73 16.63
N ARG A 39 -1.90 -1.00 17.94
CA ARG A 39 -2.20 -2.35 18.44
C ARG A 39 -3.49 -2.91 17.88
N ALA A 40 -4.56 -2.11 17.84
CA ALA A 40 -5.84 -2.53 17.29
C ALA A 40 -5.70 -2.91 15.80
N TYR A 41 -4.96 -2.11 15.02
CA TYR A 41 -4.70 -2.42 13.62
C TYR A 41 -3.85 -3.69 13.44
N LEU A 42 -2.78 -3.86 14.20
CA LEU A 42 -1.95 -5.06 14.16
C LEU A 42 -2.73 -6.31 14.59
N GLY A 43 -3.64 -6.18 15.55
CA GLY A 43 -4.58 -7.22 15.95
C GLY A 43 -5.59 -7.55 14.84
N TYR A 44 -6.14 -6.55 14.17
CA TYR A 44 -6.99 -6.73 12.99
C TYR A 44 -6.28 -7.54 11.89
N LEU A 45 -5.04 -7.17 11.53
CA LEU A 45 -4.26 -7.90 10.54
C LEU A 45 -3.96 -9.35 10.95
N ARG A 46 -3.78 -9.62 12.25
CA ARG A 46 -3.64 -10.99 12.76
C ARG A 46 -4.92 -11.79 12.54
N ASN A 47 -6.07 -11.22 12.88
CA ASN A 47 -7.36 -11.87 12.67
C ASN A 47 -7.62 -12.14 11.18
N GLU A 48 -7.27 -11.22 10.29
CA GLU A 48 -7.36 -11.44 8.83
C GLU A 48 -6.47 -12.61 8.36
N GLN A 49 -5.26 -12.73 8.93
CA GLN A 49 -4.39 -13.86 8.62
C GLN A 49 -5.01 -15.19 9.08
N GLU A 50 -5.61 -15.23 10.27
CA GLU A 50 -6.31 -16.40 10.79
C GLU A 50 -7.48 -16.82 9.87
N VAL A 51 -8.26 -15.87 9.36
CA VAL A 51 -9.34 -16.15 8.39
C VAL A 51 -8.78 -16.74 7.10
N VAL A 52 -7.69 -16.17 6.57
CA VAL A 52 -7.04 -16.69 5.36
C VAL A 52 -6.47 -18.08 5.59
N ASP A 53 -5.87 -18.35 6.74
CA ASP A 53 -5.35 -19.66 7.13
C ASP A 53 -6.47 -20.70 7.30
N ASP A 54 -7.58 -20.37 7.97
CA ASP A 54 -8.74 -21.26 8.14
C ASP A 54 -9.32 -21.67 6.78
N ARG A 55 -9.58 -20.71 5.89
CA ARG A 55 -10.13 -21.00 4.56
C ARG A 55 -9.19 -21.83 3.69
N ASN A 56 -7.87 -21.63 3.83
CA ASN A 56 -6.88 -22.46 3.15
C ASN A 56 -6.88 -23.90 3.70
N SER A 57 -6.98 -24.07 5.02
CA SER A 57 -7.04 -25.40 5.66
C SER A 57 -8.27 -26.20 5.25
N ARG A 58 -9.39 -25.51 5.00
CA ARG A 58 -10.64 -26.08 4.47
C ARG A 58 -10.64 -26.25 2.95
N HIS A 59 -9.56 -25.85 2.26
CA HIS A 59 -9.44 -25.87 0.81
C HIS A 59 -10.51 -25.04 0.07
N GLU A 60 -11.05 -24.01 0.71
CA GLU A 60 -12.08 -23.11 0.13
C GLU A 60 -11.48 -22.07 -0.82
N ILE A 61 -10.17 -21.83 -0.70
CA ILE A 61 -9.44 -20.87 -1.51
C ILE A 61 -8.29 -21.55 -2.25
N LYS A 62 -7.94 -20.99 -3.42
CA LYS A 62 -6.79 -21.45 -4.19
C LYS A 62 -5.49 -21.04 -3.49
N ARG A 63 -4.46 -21.89 -3.60
CA ARG A 63 -3.11 -21.60 -3.06
C ARG A 63 -2.54 -20.25 -3.50
N ALA A 64 -2.76 -19.84 -4.74
CA ALA A 64 -2.31 -18.54 -5.24
C ALA A 64 -2.96 -17.36 -4.49
N TYR A 65 -4.26 -17.48 -4.17
CA TYR A 65 -4.98 -16.49 -3.37
C TYR A 65 -4.44 -16.46 -1.94
N TYR A 66 -4.24 -17.62 -1.32
CA TYR A 66 -3.65 -17.74 0.02
C TYR A 66 -2.30 -17.01 0.10
N ILE A 67 -1.34 -17.39 -0.76
CA ILE A 67 0.01 -16.80 -0.75
C ILE A 67 -0.06 -15.29 -0.97
N ARG A 68 -0.89 -14.82 -1.91
CA ARG A 68 -1.01 -13.39 -2.20
C ARG A 68 -1.58 -12.61 -1.03
N ASN A 69 -2.65 -13.08 -0.40
CA ASN A 69 -3.27 -12.38 0.74
C ASN A 69 -2.38 -12.41 1.98
N SER A 70 -1.75 -13.54 2.31
CA SER A 70 -0.82 -13.59 3.44
C SER A 70 0.38 -12.67 3.24
N ASN A 71 0.87 -12.56 1.99
CA ASN A 71 1.93 -11.62 1.67
C ASN A 71 1.48 -10.16 1.74
N ARG A 72 0.25 -9.84 1.35
CA ARG A 72 -0.35 -8.50 1.51
C ARG A 72 -0.46 -8.13 2.99
N ILE A 73 -0.97 -9.03 3.83
CA ILE A 73 -1.11 -8.81 5.27
C ILE A 73 0.26 -8.54 5.91
N ARG A 74 1.30 -9.31 5.53
CA ARG A 74 2.68 -9.05 5.98
C ARG A 74 3.20 -7.69 5.52
N ALA A 75 2.93 -7.29 4.28
CA ALA A 75 3.35 -6.00 3.75
C ALA A 75 2.70 -4.82 4.51
N LEU A 76 1.39 -4.90 4.77
CA LEU A 76 0.65 -3.92 5.58
C LEU A 76 1.21 -3.84 7.00
N ARG A 77 1.44 -5.00 7.63
CA ARG A 77 2.03 -5.07 8.98
C ARG A 77 3.39 -4.40 9.05
N GLN A 78 4.28 -4.68 8.09
CA GLN A 78 5.61 -4.07 8.02
C GLN A 78 5.53 -2.56 7.84
N MET A 79 4.61 -2.06 7.00
CA MET A 79 4.43 -0.62 6.83
C MET A 79 3.85 0.04 8.08
N ALA A 80 2.86 -0.56 8.73
CA ALA A 80 2.27 -0.03 9.95
C ALA A 80 3.29 0.10 11.08
N ILE A 81 4.11 -0.94 11.29
CA ILE A 81 5.21 -0.91 12.27
C ILE A 81 6.23 0.17 11.92
N ARG A 82 6.57 0.31 10.63
CA ARG A 82 7.49 1.36 10.17
C ARG A 82 6.96 2.75 10.51
N ILE A 83 5.71 3.05 10.13
CA ILE A 83 5.07 4.34 10.41
C ILE A 83 5.07 4.63 11.91
N ALA A 84 4.61 3.67 12.73
CA ALA A 84 4.54 3.86 14.18
C ALA A 84 5.92 4.15 14.80
N ARG A 85 6.97 3.48 14.31
CA ARG A 85 8.35 3.70 14.79
C ARG A 85 8.94 5.00 14.29
N GLU A 86 8.67 5.40 13.05
CA GLU A 86 9.20 6.64 12.46
C GLU A 86 8.49 7.87 13.00
N SER A 87 7.17 7.82 13.18
CA SER A 87 6.37 8.94 13.67
C SER A 87 6.43 9.13 15.18
N GLN A 88 6.76 8.06 15.93
CA GLN A 88 6.65 8.01 17.40
C GLN A 88 5.24 8.43 17.89
N ASN A 89 4.22 8.23 17.05
CA ASN A 89 2.83 8.58 17.32
C ASN A 89 1.96 7.33 17.13
N ASP A 90 0.89 7.23 17.91
CA ASP A 90 -0.12 6.18 17.79
C ASP A 90 -1.08 6.43 16.62
N TYR A 91 -0.85 7.47 15.82
CA TYR A 91 -1.60 7.69 14.60
C TYR A 91 -1.14 6.72 13.50
N LEU A 92 -2.09 5.96 12.96
CA LEU A 92 -1.89 5.11 11.79
C LEU A 92 -2.95 5.43 10.75
N PRO A 93 -2.56 5.81 9.54
CA PRO A 93 -3.55 6.18 8.53
C PRO A 93 -4.13 4.92 7.88
N GLU A 94 -5.23 5.04 7.13
CA GLU A 94 -5.86 3.88 6.48
C GLU A 94 -4.94 3.34 5.38
N LEU A 95 -4.37 2.15 5.59
CA LEU A 95 -3.39 1.55 4.69
C LEU A 95 -4.04 0.62 3.67
N GLU A 96 -3.62 0.75 2.42
CA GLU A 96 -4.03 -0.10 1.30
C GLU A 96 -2.78 -0.65 0.62
N ALA A 97 -2.75 -1.96 0.33
CA ALA A 97 -1.60 -2.61 -0.30
C ALA A 97 -2.02 -3.37 -1.56
N ALA A 98 -1.47 -2.97 -2.70
CA ALA A 98 -1.76 -3.56 -4.00
C ALA A 98 -0.51 -4.15 -4.64
N ALA A 99 -0.65 -5.33 -5.25
CA ALA A 99 0.33 -5.80 -6.23
C ALA A 99 0.22 -4.98 -7.53
N LEU A 100 1.19 -5.13 -8.43
CA LEU A 100 1.21 -4.41 -9.70
C LEU A 100 -0.07 -4.61 -10.53
N ASP A 101 -0.53 -5.86 -10.63
CA ASP A 101 -1.76 -6.26 -11.34
C ASP A 101 -3.04 -5.80 -10.63
N GLU A 102 -2.94 -5.30 -9.40
CA GLU A 102 -4.07 -4.87 -8.56
C GLU A 102 -4.15 -3.35 -8.42
N LEU A 103 -3.19 -2.59 -8.96
CA LEU A 103 -3.25 -1.13 -8.94
C LEU A 103 -4.51 -0.59 -9.63
N GLY A 104 -5.03 -1.31 -10.64
CA GLY A 104 -6.30 -0.97 -11.29
C GLY A 104 -7.53 -1.07 -10.38
N ASN A 105 -7.42 -1.70 -9.21
CA ASN A 105 -8.49 -1.71 -8.20
C ASN A 105 -8.52 -0.43 -7.36
N LEU A 106 -7.38 0.26 -7.24
CA LEU A 106 -7.25 1.50 -6.48
C LEU A 106 -7.42 2.74 -7.37
N PHE A 107 -7.07 2.61 -8.65
CA PHE A 107 -7.01 3.72 -9.59
C PHE A 107 -7.71 3.33 -10.89
N GLU A 108 -8.57 4.20 -11.41
CA GLU A 108 -9.12 4.04 -12.77
C GLU A 108 -8.00 4.01 -13.82
N HIS A 109 -7.01 4.89 -13.65
CA HIS A 109 -5.80 4.97 -14.46
C HIS A 109 -4.59 4.73 -13.56
N PRO A 110 -4.10 3.49 -13.44
CA PRO A 110 -3.05 3.16 -12.50
C PRO A 110 -1.72 3.83 -12.86
N PRO A 111 -1.05 4.49 -11.90
CA PRO A 111 0.27 5.05 -12.13
C PRO A 111 1.29 3.94 -12.43
N LYS A 112 2.32 4.26 -13.21
CA LYS A 112 3.42 3.32 -13.44
C LYS A 112 4.23 3.18 -12.16
N PRO A 113 4.66 1.97 -11.77
CA PRO A 113 5.48 1.78 -10.57
C PRO A 113 6.73 2.66 -10.51
N ASP A 114 7.39 2.84 -11.65
CA ASP A 114 8.64 3.59 -11.74
C ASP A 114 8.44 5.10 -11.56
N SER A 115 7.19 5.59 -11.64
CA SER A 115 6.85 7.00 -11.37
C SER A 115 6.35 7.22 -9.95
N LEU A 116 6.30 6.19 -9.10
CA LEU A 116 5.80 6.33 -7.73
C LEU A 116 6.83 7.00 -6.80
N VAL A 117 6.46 8.12 -6.19
CA VAL A 117 7.30 8.88 -5.25
C VAL A 117 6.68 8.85 -3.86
N VAL A 118 7.49 8.50 -2.85
CA VAL A 118 7.02 8.43 -1.47
C VAL A 118 6.54 9.80 -1.00
N GLY A 119 5.35 9.85 -0.41
CA GLY A 119 4.69 11.07 0.05
C GLY A 119 3.85 11.78 -1.00
N GLU A 120 3.98 11.43 -2.29
CA GLU A 120 3.19 11.99 -3.38
C GLU A 120 1.74 11.48 -3.33
N VAL A 121 0.81 12.37 -3.69
CA VAL A 121 -0.63 12.10 -3.74
C VAL A 121 -1.06 11.84 -5.17
N TYR A 122 -1.77 10.74 -5.37
CA TYR A 122 -2.31 10.29 -6.65
C TYR A 122 -3.84 10.39 -6.64
N ASN A 123 -4.39 11.01 -7.69
CA ASN A 123 -5.83 11.23 -7.90
C ASN A 123 -6.53 11.89 -6.69
N ASN A 124 -5.84 12.75 -5.95
CA ASN A 124 -6.35 13.42 -4.75
C ASN A 124 -6.98 12.48 -3.70
N THR A 125 -6.64 11.19 -3.73
CA THR A 125 -7.28 10.16 -2.89
C THR A 125 -6.27 9.33 -2.14
N PHE A 126 -5.14 8.98 -2.77
CA PHE A 126 -4.14 8.09 -2.19
C PHE A 126 -2.77 8.73 -2.13
N ARG A 127 -2.11 8.67 -0.97
CA ARG A 127 -0.71 9.04 -0.79
C ARG A 127 0.15 7.78 -0.85
N PHE A 128 1.19 7.76 -1.68
CA PHE A 128 2.09 6.61 -1.74
C PHE A 128 3.06 6.59 -0.55
N LEU A 129 3.14 5.46 0.15
CA LEU A 129 3.98 5.29 1.34
C LEU A 129 5.26 4.49 1.07
N GLY A 130 5.29 3.73 -0.02
CA GLY A 130 6.46 2.97 -0.45
C GLY A 130 6.13 1.55 -0.88
N ALA A 131 7.18 0.86 -1.32
CA ALA A 131 7.10 -0.54 -1.73
C ALA A 131 7.60 -1.47 -0.62
N VAL A 132 6.90 -2.59 -0.42
CA VAL A 132 7.27 -3.62 0.56
C VAL A 132 7.37 -4.97 -0.15
N ARG A 133 8.51 -5.66 0.05
CA ARG A 133 8.74 -7.00 -0.51
C ARG A 133 8.40 -8.06 0.53
N SER A 134 7.32 -8.79 0.28
CA SER A 134 6.92 -9.97 1.05
C SER A 134 6.53 -11.06 0.06
N GLY A 135 7.50 -11.84 -0.43
CA GLY A 135 7.30 -12.79 -1.55
C GLY A 135 7.14 -12.08 -2.90
N ASN A 136 6.16 -11.19 -3.03
CA ASN A 136 5.98 -10.25 -4.14
C ASN A 136 6.21 -8.81 -3.65
N ILE A 137 6.28 -7.85 -4.59
CA ILE A 137 6.29 -6.42 -4.29
C ILE A 137 4.85 -5.95 -4.13
N PHE A 138 4.56 -5.28 -3.02
CA PHE A 138 3.32 -4.56 -2.78
C PHE A 138 3.61 -3.07 -2.68
N TYR A 139 2.82 -2.26 -3.39
CA TYR A 139 2.81 -0.82 -3.29
C TYR A 139 1.79 -0.44 -2.21
N VAL A 140 2.28 0.22 -1.17
CA VAL A 140 1.45 0.60 -0.03
C VAL A 140 1.09 2.07 -0.15
N PHE A 141 -0.19 2.34 -0.01
CA PHE A 141 -0.77 3.66 -0.05
C PHE A 141 -1.52 3.94 1.24
N THR A 142 -1.82 5.21 1.47
CA THR A 142 -2.83 5.58 2.44
C THR A 142 -3.90 6.47 1.82
N ARG A 143 -5.15 6.30 2.28
CA ARG A 143 -6.24 7.20 1.91
C ARG A 143 -6.06 8.55 2.59
N LEU A 144 -6.19 9.62 1.82
CA LEU A 144 -6.23 10.97 2.38
C LEU A 144 -7.54 11.15 3.15
N ASP A 145 -7.46 11.83 4.30
CA ASP A 145 -8.64 12.21 5.04
C ASP A 145 -9.45 13.30 4.28
N PRO A 146 -10.75 13.49 4.57
CA PRO A 146 -11.58 14.48 3.87
C PRO A 146 -11.02 15.91 3.93
N TYR A 147 -10.29 16.26 4.99
CA TYR A 147 -9.74 17.60 5.16
C TYR A 147 -8.52 17.80 4.26
N GLU A 148 -7.57 16.86 4.24
CA GLU A 148 -6.43 16.84 3.33
C GLU A 148 -6.88 16.88 1.87
N GLN A 149 -7.95 16.15 1.51
CA GLN A 149 -8.51 16.19 0.17
C GLN A 149 -9.07 17.58 -0.17
N SER A 150 -9.84 18.18 0.73
CA SER A 150 -10.42 19.51 0.52
C SER A 150 -9.36 20.59 0.34
N GLU A 151 -8.28 20.56 1.14
CA GLU A 151 -7.17 21.50 1.01
C GLU A 151 -6.45 21.38 -0.33
N LEU A 152 -6.27 20.15 -0.84
CA LEU A 152 -5.66 19.92 -2.15
C LEU A 152 -6.57 20.44 -3.28
N MET A 153 -7.86 20.18 -3.21
CA MET A 153 -8.84 20.68 -4.18
C MET A 153 -8.93 22.21 -4.18
N GLU A 154 -8.85 22.85 -3.01
CA GLU A 154 -8.81 24.31 -2.89
C GLU A 154 -7.51 24.88 -3.45
N LYS A 155 -6.37 24.24 -3.18
CA LYS A 155 -5.06 24.64 -3.75
C LYS A 155 -5.06 24.53 -5.28
N GLU A 156 -5.67 23.48 -5.85
CA GLU A 156 -5.82 23.32 -7.30
C GLU A 156 -6.72 24.40 -7.91
N ARG A 157 -7.86 24.73 -7.27
CA ARG A 157 -8.76 25.79 -7.73
C ARG A 157 -8.13 27.18 -7.63
N THR A 158 -7.24 27.37 -6.66
CA THR A 158 -6.60 28.66 -6.38
C THR A 158 -5.29 28.85 -7.14
N LYS A 159 -4.77 27.83 -7.86
CA LYS A 159 -3.71 28.05 -8.87
C LYS A 159 -4.30 28.88 -10.01
N PRO A 160 -4.12 30.21 -10.04
CA PRO A 160 -4.69 31.03 -11.08
C PRO A 160 -3.87 30.82 -12.35
N ALA A 161 -4.48 31.08 -13.48
CA ALA A 161 -3.88 31.21 -14.80
C ALA A 161 -2.79 32.31 -14.88
N MET A 162 -1.69 32.20 -14.12
CA MET A 162 -0.51 33.06 -14.19
C MET A 162 0.56 32.53 -15.15
N GLU A 163 0.26 31.48 -15.93
CA GLU A 163 1.14 30.96 -16.99
C GLU A 163 0.61 31.28 -18.41
N ASN A 164 -0.27 32.27 -18.56
CA ASN A 164 -0.68 32.81 -19.86
C ASN A 164 -1.05 34.31 -19.75
N ALA A 165 -0.22 35.11 -19.09
CA ALA A 165 -0.25 36.55 -19.30
C ALA A 165 0.66 36.87 -20.48
N PRO A 166 0.15 37.31 -21.66
CA PRO A 166 1.01 37.86 -22.69
C PRO A 166 1.65 39.14 -22.17
N ASP A 167 2.98 39.23 -22.30
CA ASP A 167 3.75 40.44 -22.06
C ASP A 167 3.15 41.61 -22.85
N HIS A 168 2.57 42.58 -22.13
CA HIS A 168 2.35 43.92 -22.66
C HIS A 168 3.09 44.91 -21.76
N GLU A 169 4.14 45.47 -22.37
CA GLU A 169 4.95 46.57 -21.88
C GLU A 169 4.08 47.76 -21.42
N PRO A 170 4.49 48.49 -20.38
CA PRO A 170 3.83 49.72 -19.98
C PRO A 170 4.38 50.89 -20.81
N ALA A 171 3.53 51.52 -21.62
CA ALA A 171 3.79 52.86 -22.14
C ALA A 171 3.06 53.89 -21.26
N SER A 172 3.85 54.83 -20.76
CA SER A 172 3.49 55.98 -19.94
C SER A 172 2.74 57.08 -20.71
N ASP A 173 2.27 58.06 -19.93
CA ASP A 173 1.84 59.42 -20.32
C ASP A 173 0.34 59.51 -20.73
N GLU A 174 -0.48 60.48 -20.31
CA GLU A 174 -0.26 61.77 -19.66
C GLU A 174 -1.63 62.25 -19.12
N VAL A 175 -1.64 62.90 -17.95
CA VAL A 175 -2.83 63.55 -17.37
C VAL A 175 -3.03 64.91 -18.03
N THR A 176 -4.19 65.18 -18.65
CA THR A 176 -4.68 66.56 -18.81
C THR A 176 -6.20 66.65 -18.64
N SER A 177 -6.61 67.71 -17.95
CA SER A 177 -7.94 68.01 -17.43
C SER A 177 -8.59 69.19 -18.18
N ARG A 178 -9.95 69.27 -18.15
CA ARG A 178 -10.90 70.38 -18.48
C ARG A 178 -11.82 70.15 -19.71
N PRO A 179 -12.95 70.90 -19.84
CA PRO A 179 -13.94 71.28 -18.83
C PRO A 179 -15.40 71.12 -19.32
N ARG A 180 -16.33 71.16 -18.36
CA ARG A 180 -17.79 71.22 -18.50
C ARG A 180 -18.24 72.49 -19.25
N ARG A 181 -19.08 72.36 -20.28
CA ARG A 181 -19.81 73.50 -20.89
C ARG A 181 -21.31 73.25 -20.90
N VAL A 182 -22.01 74.17 -20.23
CA VAL A 182 -23.46 74.35 -20.17
C VAL A 182 -23.93 74.94 -21.50
N GLY A 183 -25.09 74.51 -21.99
CA GLY A 183 -25.78 75.13 -23.12
C GLY A 183 -27.29 75.02 -22.99
N THR A 184 -27.91 76.11 -22.52
CA THR A 184 -29.29 76.53 -22.84
C THR A 184 -29.20 77.51 -24.03
N PRO A 185 -30.25 77.69 -24.84
CA PRO A 185 -31.47 78.38 -24.46
C PRO A 185 -32.76 77.56 -24.61
#